data_AF-A0A3S0YT49-F1
#
_entry.id   AF-A0A3S0YT49-F1
#
_cell.length_a   1.000
_cell.length_b   1.000
_cell.length_c   1.000
_cell.angle_alpha   90.00
_cell.angle_beta   90.00
_cell.angle_gamma   90.00
#
_symmetry.space_group_name_H-M   'P 1'
#
loop_
_entity.id
_entity.type
_entity.pdbx_description
1 polymer ?
#
loop_
_entity_poly.entity_id
_entity_poly.type
_entity_poly.pdbx_seq_one_letter_code
_entity_poly.pdbx_strand_id
1 'polypeptide(L)'
;MTLQAIIIRADGALAETEEIRRRAFAQVFSEAGFEWPCDREGFALTAKLGSGISRMTHYVRSIMRGKPETEDISLLIQAMHRRASKVFGELLSTAALEPRPGIRDLIIAARNDGLKLVLVSLLEPRDTECLLTTLLGDRGRCLFDLVVSGDKSGKGECDRLYADALSALDIDSKHCLVIEGGRRGALAAQASGFSVITTRSAFCRESPAFSEDSVFVDDLTKLLPASDRNPYDPLTAEDRADLLAAIYRLHANNCCGLTGLDWSDEMKVSDILKTKGTAVKTIEANATMRALAHKFRKEQVGAMLVLDDKGGLQGIISERDLARGVDEYGMDLPQMRVANLMTRSVVTCAPEDRVSVVASIMTQQRIRHLPVVVDGKVVGLISIGDVLKHRLDEIQLEANVLRDVARSRR
;
A
#
# COMPACT_ATOMS: atom_id res chain seq x y z
N MET A 1 -0.25 -9.12 27.49
CA MET A 1 1.21 -9.07 27.28
C MET A 1 1.61 -7.60 27.35
N THR A 2 2.69 -7.24 28.04
CA THR A 2 3.09 -5.83 28.21
C THR A 2 4.18 -5.48 27.21
N LEU A 3 4.05 -4.37 26.47
CA LEU A 3 5.09 -3.86 25.58
C LEU A 3 6.32 -3.45 26.41
N GLN A 4 7.52 -3.78 25.93
CA GLN A 4 8.79 -3.46 26.58
C GLN A 4 9.76 -2.72 25.67
N ALA A 5 9.65 -2.90 24.34
CA ALA A 5 10.52 -2.26 23.38
C ALA A 5 9.78 -1.86 22.10
N ILE A 6 10.20 -0.73 21.52
CA ILE A 6 9.80 -0.30 20.19
C ILE A 6 11.02 -0.35 19.28
N ILE A 7 10.86 -1.04 18.16
CA ILE A 7 11.87 -1.20 17.13
C ILE A 7 11.49 -0.32 15.94
N ILE A 8 12.34 0.63 15.55
CA ILE A 8 12.08 1.59 14.48
C ILE A 8 13.01 1.29 13.31
N ARG A 9 12.43 1.10 12.12
CA ARG A 9 13.17 1.02 10.87
C ARG A 9 13.77 2.39 10.50
N ALA A 10 15.05 2.45 10.20
CA ALA A 10 15.71 3.69 9.77
C ALA A 10 15.14 4.20 8.42
N ASP A 11 15.31 3.42 7.34
CA ASP A 11 14.86 3.81 6.00
C ASP A 11 13.34 3.74 5.87
N GLY A 12 12.71 4.87 5.56
CA GLY A 12 11.30 4.97 5.24
C GLY A 12 10.36 4.96 6.46
N ALA A 13 10.83 4.70 7.68
CA ALA A 13 10.02 4.82 8.90
C ALA A 13 10.54 5.92 9.83
N LEU A 14 11.83 5.93 10.18
CA LEU A 14 12.45 7.06 10.89
C LEU A 14 12.51 8.31 10.00
N ALA A 15 12.97 8.17 8.75
CA ALA A 15 13.05 9.28 7.78
C ALA A 15 13.01 8.77 6.33
N GLU A 16 12.70 9.67 5.40
CA GLU A 16 12.73 9.39 3.96
C GLU A 16 14.16 9.48 3.41
N THR A 17 14.84 8.34 3.28
CA THR A 17 16.23 8.25 2.78
C THR A 17 16.32 7.91 1.29
N GLU A 18 15.23 7.45 0.68
CA GLU A 18 15.21 6.95 -0.69
C GLU A 18 15.42 8.04 -1.74
N GLU A 19 15.01 9.28 -1.47
CA GLU A 19 15.28 10.41 -2.38
C GLU A 19 16.78 10.74 -2.45
N ILE A 20 17.50 10.59 -1.33
CA ILE A 20 18.96 10.75 -1.30
C ILE A 20 19.62 9.65 -2.12
N ARG A 21 19.15 8.41 -2.00
CA ARG A 21 19.65 7.28 -2.80
C ARG A 21 19.41 7.50 -4.29
N ARG A 22 18.23 8.00 -4.67
CA ARG A 22 17.93 8.38 -6.06
C ARG A 22 18.91 9.41 -6.58
N ARG A 23 19.15 10.48 -5.82
CA ARG A 23 20.09 11.54 -6.18
C ARG A 23 21.52 11.00 -6.33
N ALA A 24 21.95 10.10 -5.45
CA ALA A 24 23.25 9.45 -5.56
C ALA A 24 23.38 8.62 -6.86
N PHE A 25 22.34 7.86 -7.23
CA PHE A 25 22.33 7.12 -8.49
C PHE A 25 22.39 8.06 -9.70
N ALA A 26 21.56 9.09 -9.71
CA ALA A 26 21.53 10.09 -10.78
C ALA A 26 22.88 10.78 -10.97
N GLN A 27 23.54 11.16 -9.87
CA GLN A 27 24.86 11.78 -9.90
C GLN A 27 25.90 10.83 -10.49
N VAL A 28 25.92 9.56 -10.08
CA VAL A 28 26.90 8.60 -10.59
C VAL A 28 26.70 8.27 -12.07
N PHE A 29 25.45 8.22 -12.54
CA PHE A 29 25.19 8.08 -13.98
C PHE A 29 25.77 9.27 -14.74
N SER A 30 25.58 10.50 -14.25
CA SER A 30 26.16 11.70 -14.84
C SER A 30 27.70 11.69 -14.79
N GLU A 31 28.31 11.30 -13.67
CA GLU A 31 29.78 11.20 -13.50
C GLU A 31 30.39 10.18 -14.48
N ALA A 32 29.66 9.10 -14.78
CA ALA A 32 30.07 8.10 -15.76
C ALA A 32 29.80 8.50 -17.21
N GLY A 33 29.31 9.73 -17.46
CA GLY A 33 29.02 10.25 -18.79
C GLY A 33 27.70 9.78 -19.38
N PHE A 34 26.77 9.26 -18.57
CA PHE A 34 25.46 8.80 -19.00
C PHE A 34 24.35 9.80 -18.64
N GLU A 35 23.54 10.18 -19.62
CA GLU A 35 22.32 10.96 -19.42
C GLU A 35 21.11 10.06 -19.06
N TRP A 36 21.34 9.09 -18.18
CA TRP A 36 20.32 8.10 -17.86
C TRP A 36 19.21 8.65 -16.96
N PRO A 37 17.94 8.31 -17.22
CA PRO A 37 16.82 8.70 -16.38
C PRO A 37 16.97 8.13 -14.98
N CYS A 38 16.81 8.97 -13.97
CA CYS A 38 16.60 8.53 -12.60
C CYS A 38 15.49 9.37 -11.96
N ASP A 39 14.32 9.41 -12.57
CA ASP A 39 13.16 10.11 -12.00
C ASP A 39 12.61 9.38 -10.76
N ARG A 40 11.81 10.10 -9.98
CA ARG A 40 11.32 9.63 -8.68
C ARG A 40 10.39 8.42 -8.81
N GLU A 41 9.55 8.38 -9.84
CA GLU A 41 8.56 7.31 -10.04
C GLU A 41 9.25 6.01 -10.46
N GLY A 42 10.13 6.07 -11.46
CA GLY A 42 10.94 4.94 -11.88
C GLY A 42 11.79 4.38 -10.73
N PHE A 43 12.31 5.25 -9.86
CA PHE A 43 13.15 4.83 -8.74
C PHE A 43 12.39 4.12 -7.65
N ALA A 44 11.20 4.61 -7.31
CA ALA A 44 10.30 3.95 -6.36
C ALA A 44 9.95 2.51 -6.79
N LEU A 45 9.79 2.27 -8.09
CA LEU A 45 9.43 0.94 -8.62
C LEU A 45 10.54 -0.11 -8.46
N THR A 46 11.78 0.32 -8.20
CA THR A 46 12.90 -0.57 -7.90
C THR A 46 13.00 -0.94 -6.42
N ALA A 47 12.24 -0.31 -5.53
CA ALA A 47 12.29 -0.59 -4.09
C ALA A 47 12.05 -2.07 -3.75
N LYS A 48 11.18 -2.75 -4.52
CA LYS A 48 10.91 -4.19 -4.37
C LYS A 48 12.12 -5.10 -4.60
N LEU A 49 13.14 -4.62 -5.32
CA LEU A 49 14.34 -5.40 -5.64
C LEU A 49 15.31 -5.49 -4.45
N GLY A 50 15.16 -4.65 -3.44
CA GLY A 50 15.95 -4.70 -2.20
C GLY A 50 17.27 -3.99 -2.35
N SER A 51 18.37 -4.74 -2.32
CA SER A 51 19.73 -4.20 -2.30
C SER A 51 20.01 -3.16 -3.39
N GLY A 52 20.85 -2.18 -3.06
CA GLY A 52 21.27 -1.11 -3.97
C GLY A 52 21.86 -1.63 -5.27
N ILE A 53 22.66 -2.71 -5.20
CA ILE A 53 23.24 -3.34 -6.38
C ILE A 53 22.16 -3.96 -7.29
N SER A 54 21.17 -4.67 -6.73
CA SER A 54 20.07 -5.23 -7.52
C SER A 54 19.27 -4.15 -8.24
N ARG A 55 19.07 -3.00 -7.58
CA ARG A 55 18.39 -1.84 -8.17
C ARG A 55 19.21 -1.22 -9.28
N MET A 56 20.51 -1.01 -9.07
CA MET A 56 21.40 -0.46 -10.08
C MET A 56 21.53 -1.38 -11.28
N THR A 57 21.71 -2.68 -11.05
CA THR A 57 21.69 -3.70 -12.10
C THR A 57 20.40 -3.62 -12.91
N HIS A 58 19.25 -3.50 -12.25
CA HIS A 58 17.97 -3.36 -12.95
C HIS A 58 17.91 -2.09 -13.82
N TYR A 59 18.36 -0.95 -13.30
CA TYR A 59 18.44 0.30 -14.04
C TYR A 59 19.33 0.19 -15.29
N VAL A 60 20.56 -0.30 -15.12
CA VAL A 60 21.50 -0.42 -16.23
C VAL A 60 20.97 -1.43 -17.26
N ARG A 61 20.45 -2.58 -16.82
CA ARG A 61 19.90 -3.61 -17.72
C ARG A 61 18.62 -3.15 -18.43
N SER A 62 17.78 -2.34 -17.80
CA SER A 62 16.54 -1.84 -18.44
C SER A 62 16.87 -0.88 -19.59
N ILE A 63 17.93 -0.08 -19.44
CA ILE A 63 18.43 0.84 -20.46
C ILE A 63 19.18 0.10 -21.57
N MET A 64 19.95 -0.94 -21.21
CA MET A 64 20.75 -1.73 -22.16
C MET A 64 19.96 -2.85 -22.88
N ARG A 65 18.63 -2.86 -22.80
CA ARG A 65 17.78 -3.90 -23.41
C ARG A 65 18.14 -4.16 -24.88
N GLY A 66 18.41 -5.43 -25.20
CA GLY A 66 18.75 -5.89 -26.55
C GLY A 66 20.24 -5.81 -26.90
N LYS A 67 21.10 -5.37 -25.97
CA LYS A 67 22.57 -5.44 -26.11
C LYS A 67 23.11 -6.69 -25.40
N PRO A 68 24.20 -7.32 -25.91
CA PRO A 68 24.81 -8.47 -25.27
C PRO A 68 25.36 -8.12 -23.90
N GLU A 69 25.22 -9.04 -22.94
CA GLU A 69 25.77 -8.89 -21.60
C GLU A 69 27.27 -9.20 -21.64
N THR A 70 28.10 -8.24 -21.23
CA THR A 70 29.55 -8.37 -21.21
C THR A 70 30.07 -8.29 -19.77
N GLU A 71 31.25 -8.86 -19.53
CA GLU A 71 31.94 -8.78 -18.25
C GLU A 71 32.20 -7.31 -17.85
N ASP A 72 32.53 -6.46 -18.83
CA ASP A 72 32.72 -5.02 -18.65
C ASP A 72 31.49 -4.31 -18.08
N ILE A 73 30.28 -4.68 -18.51
CA ILE A 73 29.03 -4.10 -18.00
C ILE A 73 28.83 -4.47 -16.53
N SER A 74 29.12 -5.73 -16.16
CA SER A 74 29.02 -6.19 -14.78
C SER A 74 30.01 -5.46 -13.87
N LEU A 75 31.24 -5.26 -14.33
CA LEU A 75 32.27 -4.48 -13.63
C LEU A 75 31.87 -3.00 -13.50
N LEU A 76 31.30 -2.41 -14.55
CA LEU A 76 30.79 -1.04 -14.54
C LEU A 76 29.66 -0.88 -13.52
N ILE A 77 28.68 -1.80 -13.47
CA ILE A 77 27.59 -1.78 -12.48
C ILE A 77 28.16 -1.81 -11.06
N GLN A 78 29.13 -2.69 -10.79
CA GLN A 78 29.77 -2.76 -9.48
C GLN A 78 30.53 -1.48 -9.13
N ALA A 79 31.25 -0.90 -10.09
CA ALA A 79 31.98 0.36 -9.90
C ALA A 79 31.03 1.52 -9.61
N MET A 80 29.95 1.66 -10.40
CA MET A 80 28.91 2.67 -10.17
C MET A 80 28.22 2.46 -8.82
N HIS A 81 27.93 1.23 -8.42
CA HIS A 81 27.29 0.96 -7.12
C HIS A 81 28.19 1.38 -5.96
N ARG A 82 29.49 1.04 -6.02
CA ARG A 82 30.47 1.46 -5.01
C ARG A 82 30.58 2.98 -4.95
N ARG A 83 30.58 3.67 -6.10
CA ARG A 83 30.61 5.14 -6.13
C ARG A 83 29.31 5.73 -5.57
N ALA A 84 28.15 5.18 -5.93
CA ALA A 84 26.85 5.66 -5.49
C ALA A 84 26.68 5.49 -3.97
N SER A 85 27.23 4.44 -3.38
CA SER A 85 27.24 4.25 -1.92
C SER A 85 28.06 5.35 -1.22
N LYS A 86 29.21 5.75 -1.78
CA LYS A 86 29.99 6.88 -1.25
C LYS A 86 29.25 8.21 -1.39
N VAL A 87 28.70 8.48 -2.57
CA VAL A 87 27.91 9.70 -2.84
C VAL A 87 26.68 9.76 -1.94
N PHE A 88 26.04 8.63 -1.66
CA PHE A 88 24.91 8.55 -0.73
C PHE A 88 25.31 9.04 0.67
N GLY A 89 26.41 8.55 1.24
CA GLY A 89 26.90 9.02 2.55
C GLY A 89 27.27 10.51 2.57
N GLU A 90 27.90 11.01 1.50
CA GLU A 90 28.20 12.45 1.34
C GLU A 90 26.93 13.30 1.32
N LEU A 91 25.93 12.91 0.51
CA LEU A 91 24.64 13.61 0.44
C LEU A 91 23.85 13.50 1.75
N LEU A 92 23.93 12.37 2.44
CA LEU A 92 23.24 12.14 3.71
C LEU A 92 23.72 13.10 4.81
N SER A 93 25.02 13.37 4.85
CA SER A 93 25.62 14.30 5.82
C SER A 93 25.23 15.77 5.63
N THR A 94 24.77 16.13 4.42
CA THR A 94 24.43 17.51 4.04
C THR A 94 22.94 17.70 3.76
N ALA A 95 22.15 16.63 3.84
CA ALA A 95 20.73 16.68 3.54
C ALA A 95 19.96 17.35 4.69
N ALA A 96 19.06 18.27 4.33
CA ALA A 96 18.02 18.74 5.23
C ALA A 96 16.96 17.64 5.34
N LEU A 97 17.14 16.74 6.30
CA LEU A 97 16.18 15.68 6.62
C LEU A 97 15.47 15.97 7.93
N GLU A 98 14.20 15.59 7.98
CA GLU A 98 13.41 15.58 9.20
C GLU A 98 12.91 14.16 9.47
N PRO A 99 12.76 13.77 10.76
CA PRO A 99 12.08 12.54 11.09
C PRO A 99 10.65 12.56 10.55
N ARG A 100 10.12 11.39 10.18
CA ARG A 100 8.74 11.28 9.71
C ARG A 100 7.76 11.75 10.80
N PRO A 101 6.57 12.26 10.41
CA PRO A 101 5.58 12.75 11.35
C PRO A 101 5.28 11.78 12.51
N GLY A 102 5.28 12.32 13.73
CA GLY A 102 5.06 11.58 14.97
C GLY A 102 6.25 10.75 15.48
N ILE A 103 7.35 10.60 14.73
CA ILE A 103 8.52 9.83 15.20
C ILE A 103 9.24 10.52 16.36
N ARG A 104 9.48 11.84 16.28
CA ARG A 104 10.10 12.60 17.38
C ARG A 104 9.28 12.46 18.66
N ASP A 105 7.98 12.64 18.54
CA ASP A 105 7.04 12.56 19.66
C ASP A 105 6.94 11.16 20.25
N LEU A 106 6.96 10.12 19.40
CA LEU A 106 7.01 8.74 19.84
C LEU A 106 8.29 8.46 20.64
N ILE A 107 9.46 8.90 20.16
CA ILE A 107 10.74 8.70 20.86
C ILE A 107 10.68 9.34 22.25
N ILE A 108 10.14 10.56 22.36
CA ILE A 108 9.98 11.26 23.64
C ILE A 108 9.03 10.49 24.55
N ALA A 109 7.84 10.13 24.05
CA ALA A 109 6.82 9.44 24.84
C ALA A 109 7.31 8.07 25.33
N ALA A 110 7.90 7.27 24.45
CA ALA A 110 8.40 5.94 24.77
C ALA A 110 9.51 5.97 25.83
N ARG A 111 10.45 6.93 25.73
CA ARG A 111 11.52 7.09 26.74
C ARG A 111 10.98 7.53 28.10
N ASN A 112 10.00 8.45 28.11
CA ASN A 112 9.36 8.89 29.35
C ASN A 112 8.59 7.76 30.04
N ASP A 113 8.10 6.80 29.27
CA ASP A 113 7.40 5.60 29.74
C ASP A 113 8.36 4.44 30.10
N GLY A 114 9.67 4.61 29.87
CA GLY A 114 10.69 3.61 30.19
C GLY A 114 10.79 2.45 29.19
N LEU A 115 10.20 2.59 28.00
CA LEU A 115 10.35 1.60 26.92
C LEU A 115 11.76 1.67 26.32
N LYS A 116 12.32 0.49 25.99
CA LYS A 116 13.56 0.43 25.21
C LYS A 116 13.30 0.86 23.77
N LEU A 117 14.19 1.66 23.21
CA LEU A 117 14.18 2.06 21.81
C LEU A 117 15.29 1.35 21.05
N VAL A 118 14.91 0.69 19.95
CA VAL A 118 15.84 0.00 19.06
C VAL A 118 15.73 0.59 17.67
N LEU A 119 16.86 0.89 17.04
CA LEU A 119 16.89 1.22 15.62
C LEU A 119 17.38 0.03 14.81
N VAL A 120 16.70 -0.27 13.70
CA VAL A 120 17.15 -1.28 12.73
C VAL A 120 17.34 -0.65 11.35
N SER A 121 18.45 -0.96 10.68
CA SER A 121 18.84 -0.33 9.42
C SER A 121 19.52 -1.32 8.47
N LEU A 122 19.24 -1.18 7.16
CA LEU A 122 20.01 -1.87 6.11
C LEU A 122 21.12 -0.98 5.54
N LEU A 123 21.26 0.25 6.06
CA LEU A 123 22.39 1.09 5.73
C LEU A 123 23.65 0.51 6.39
N GLU A 124 24.81 0.87 5.82
CA GLU A 124 26.08 0.64 6.49
C GLU A 124 26.07 1.30 7.89
N PRO A 125 26.83 0.78 8.87
CA PRO A 125 26.91 1.37 10.21
C PRO A 125 27.28 2.86 10.18
N ARG A 126 28.23 3.25 9.33
CA ARG A 126 28.65 4.66 9.18
C ARG A 126 27.51 5.55 8.71
N ASP A 127 26.75 5.12 7.71
CA ASP A 127 25.63 5.88 7.18
C ASP A 127 24.45 5.90 8.16
N THR A 128 24.25 4.85 8.95
CA THR A 128 23.25 4.83 10.02
C THR A 128 23.56 5.87 11.10
N GLU A 129 24.82 5.93 11.55
CA GLU A 129 25.26 6.94 12.51
C GLU A 129 25.14 8.36 11.92
N CYS A 130 25.51 8.53 10.64
CA CYS A 130 25.32 9.80 9.93
C CYS A 130 23.85 10.22 9.88
N LEU A 131 22.94 9.30 9.54
CA LEU A 131 21.49 9.56 9.51
C LEU A 131 20.99 10.03 10.87
N LEU A 132 21.38 9.35 11.95
CA LEU A 132 20.99 9.70 13.31
C LEU A 132 21.46 11.10 13.70
N THR A 133 22.72 11.44 13.39
CA THR A 133 23.27 12.77 13.64
C THR A 133 22.54 13.84 12.83
N THR A 134 22.30 13.61 11.53
CA THR A 134 21.58 14.55 10.66
C THR A 134 20.15 14.80 11.16
N LEU A 135 19.44 13.78 11.63
CA LEU A 135 18.03 13.89 12.02
C LEU A 135 17.82 14.39 13.45
N LEU A 136 18.62 13.90 14.39
CA LEU A 136 18.40 14.00 15.83
C LEU A 136 19.55 14.71 16.56
N GLY A 137 20.55 15.20 15.82
CA GLY A 137 21.74 15.87 16.34
C GLY A 137 22.79 14.91 16.88
N ASP A 138 23.92 15.44 17.37
CA ASP A 138 25.09 14.67 17.83
C ASP A 138 24.80 13.64 18.94
N ARG A 139 23.69 13.83 19.68
CA ARG A 139 23.24 12.91 20.73
C ARG A 139 22.12 11.97 20.28
N GLY A 140 21.76 11.99 18.99
CA GLY A 140 20.68 11.19 18.43
C GLY A 140 20.86 9.70 18.68
N ARG A 141 22.10 9.20 18.56
CA ARG A 141 22.44 7.80 18.85
C ARG A 141 22.13 7.37 20.28
N CYS A 142 22.26 8.27 21.25
CA CYS A 142 22.00 8.00 22.67
C CYS A 142 20.50 7.86 22.99
N LEU A 143 19.62 8.21 22.05
CA LEU A 143 18.17 8.01 22.20
C LEU A 143 17.76 6.55 22.04
N PHE A 144 18.62 5.71 21.46
CA PHE A 144 18.37 4.30 21.21
C PHE A 144 19.25 3.42 22.10
N ASP A 145 18.63 2.49 22.82
CA ASP A 145 19.31 1.49 23.64
C ASP A 145 20.13 0.51 22.79
N LEU A 146 19.64 0.22 21.58
CA LEU A 146 20.30 -0.65 20.61
C LEU A 146 20.15 -0.08 19.19
N VAL A 147 21.23 -0.17 18.41
CA VAL A 147 21.21 0.12 16.97
C VAL A 147 21.80 -1.09 16.25
N VAL A 148 21.01 -1.67 15.35
CA VAL A 148 21.39 -2.79 14.51
C VAL A 148 21.42 -2.33 13.06
N SER A 149 22.61 -2.36 12.48
CA SER A 149 22.86 -1.96 11.09
C SER A 149 23.49 -3.11 10.32
N GLY A 150 23.10 -3.29 9.05
CA GLY A 150 23.71 -4.33 8.22
C GLY A 150 23.61 -4.06 6.72
N ASP A 151 24.77 -4.03 6.06
CA ASP A 151 24.91 -3.93 4.58
C ASP A 151 25.11 -5.32 3.93
N LYS A 152 24.61 -6.40 4.53
CA LYS A 152 24.71 -7.74 3.92
C LYS A 152 23.69 -7.90 2.80
N SER A 153 23.94 -7.18 1.70
CA SER A 153 23.25 -7.23 0.42
C SER A 153 22.93 -8.69 0.05
N GLY A 154 21.66 -9.00 -0.20
CA GLY A 154 21.26 -10.32 -0.68
C GLY A 154 19.87 -10.76 -0.24
N LYS A 155 19.49 -11.96 -0.65
CA LYS A 155 18.19 -12.57 -0.29
C LYS A 155 18.10 -12.73 1.24
N GLY A 156 16.96 -12.33 1.81
CA GLY A 156 16.72 -12.42 3.27
C GLY A 156 17.51 -11.41 4.10
N GLU A 157 17.86 -10.24 3.54
CA GLU A 157 18.49 -9.14 4.29
C GLU A 157 17.61 -8.63 5.46
N CYS A 158 16.29 -8.46 5.23
CA CYS A 158 15.36 -8.06 6.28
C CYS A 158 15.20 -9.14 7.36
N ASP A 159 15.10 -10.42 6.96
CA ASP A 159 14.93 -11.53 7.90
C ASP A 159 16.12 -11.61 8.87
N ARG A 160 17.34 -11.48 8.32
CA ARG A 160 18.58 -11.45 9.13
C ARG A 160 18.62 -10.23 10.04
N LEU A 161 18.24 -9.06 9.56
CA LEU A 161 18.22 -7.85 10.37
C LEU A 161 17.34 -7.99 11.62
N TYR A 162 16.14 -8.57 11.47
CA TYR A 162 15.23 -8.77 12.59
C TYR A 162 15.66 -9.92 13.51
N ALA A 163 16.29 -10.96 12.98
CA ALA A 163 16.92 -12.01 13.79
C ALA A 163 18.09 -11.45 14.63
N ASP A 164 18.94 -10.61 14.04
CA ASP A 164 20.06 -9.95 14.71
C ASP A 164 19.54 -8.99 15.81
N ALA A 165 18.47 -8.25 15.54
CA ALA A 165 17.83 -7.38 16.53
C ALA A 165 17.23 -8.16 17.71
N LEU A 166 16.55 -9.26 17.45
CA LEU A 166 15.97 -10.12 18.49
C LEU A 166 17.07 -10.72 19.39
N SER A 167 18.16 -11.20 18.77
CA SER A 167 19.31 -11.76 19.47
C SER A 167 20.01 -10.73 20.38
N ALA A 168 20.15 -9.48 19.90
CA ALA A 168 20.85 -8.44 20.63
C ALA A 168 20.00 -7.74 21.72
N LEU A 169 18.67 -7.68 21.55
CA LEU A 169 17.78 -6.98 22.48
C LEU A 169 17.49 -7.76 23.77
N ASP A 170 17.60 -9.09 23.73
CA ASP A 170 17.27 -10.01 24.82
C ASP A 170 15.85 -9.78 25.39
N ILE A 171 14.89 -9.52 24.49
CA ILE A 171 13.46 -9.39 24.78
C ILE A 171 12.69 -10.26 23.78
N ASP A 172 11.77 -11.08 24.28
CA ASP A 172 10.89 -11.92 23.46
C ASP A 172 10.06 -11.05 22.50
N SER A 173 9.95 -11.45 21.23
CA SER A 173 9.31 -10.66 20.17
C SER A 173 7.86 -10.29 20.48
N LYS A 174 7.15 -11.07 21.30
CA LYS A 174 5.78 -10.75 21.76
C LYS A 174 5.69 -9.52 22.67
N HIS A 175 6.82 -9.03 23.18
CA HIS A 175 6.93 -7.82 24.00
C HIS A 175 7.49 -6.63 23.21
N CYS A 176 7.60 -6.78 21.89
CA CYS A 176 8.17 -5.79 20.99
C CYS A 176 7.14 -5.37 19.93
N LEU A 177 7.19 -4.10 19.54
CA LEU A 177 6.44 -3.59 18.40
C LEU A 177 7.41 -2.96 17.40
N VAL A 178 7.25 -3.31 16.12
CA VAL A 178 8.08 -2.82 15.02
C VAL A 178 7.33 -1.73 14.24
N ILE A 179 8.03 -0.64 13.94
CA ILE A 179 7.59 0.41 13.03
C ILE A 179 8.40 0.31 11.75
N GLU A 180 7.73 -0.05 10.66
CA GLU A 180 8.32 -0.31 9.36
C GLU A 180 7.92 0.72 8.31
N GLY A 181 8.73 0.86 7.27
CA GLY A 181 8.54 1.81 6.17
C GLY A 181 7.96 1.18 4.90
N GLY A 182 7.99 -0.15 4.81
CA GLY A 182 7.56 -0.89 3.63
C GLY A 182 7.30 -2.37 3.87
N ARG A 183 6.58 -2.99 2.92
CA ARG A 183 6.05 -4.35 3.04
C ARG A 183 7.10 -5.42 3.28
N ARG A 184 8.24 -5.36 2.58
CA ARG A 184 9.30 -6.38 2.70
C ARG A 184 9.85 -6.48 4.13
N GLY A 185 10.10 -5.33 4.75
CA GLY A 185 10.55 -5.26 6.13
C GLY A 185 9.45 -5.70 7.10
N ALA A 186 8.21 -5.25 6.87
CA ALA A 186 7.05 -5.66 7.67
C ALA A 186 6.85 -7.18 7.67
N LEU A 187 6.90 -7.84 6.51
CA LEU A 187 6.76 -9.30 6.42
C LEU A 187 7.90 -10.04 7.13
N ALA A 188 9.13 -9.54 7.04
CA ALA A 188 10.28 -10.13 7.74
C ALA A 188 10.16 -9.99 9.27
N ALA A 189 9.69 -8.83 9.74
CA ALA A 189 9.40 -8.60 11.15
C ALA A 189 8.28 -9.53 11.66
N GLN A 190 7.19 -9.65 10.91
CA GLN A 190 6.08 -10.55 11.24
C GLN A 190 6.54 -12.01 11.27
N ALA A 191 7.35 -12.44 10.30
CA ALA A 191 7.95 -13.78 10.28
C ALA A 191 8.84 -14.06 11.50
N SER A 192 9.37 -13.01 12.14
CA SER A 192 10.15 -13.08 13.39
C SER A 192 9.26 -12.99 14.65
N GLY A 193 7.93 -12.93 14.51
CA GLY A 193 6.96 -12.92 15.60
C GLY A 193 6.67 -11.53 16.19
N PHE A 194 7.09 -10.44 15.53
CA PHE A 194 6.81 -9.09 16.00
C PHE A 194 5.40 -8.63 15.60
N SER A 195 4.76 -7.83 16.47
CA SER A 195 3.66 -6.95 16.07
C SER A 195 4.21 -5.82 15.20
N VAL A 196 3.52 -5.44 14.12
CA VAL A 196 4.05 -4.46 13.14
C VAL A 196 3.05 -3.36 12.83
N ILE A 197 3.54 -2.12 12.90
CA ILE A 197 2.93 -0.94 12.30
C ILE A 197 3.76 -0.57 11.07
N THR A 198 3.12 -0.49 9.91
CA THR A 198 3.76 -0.01 8.68
C THR A 198 3.35 1.43 8.43
N THR A 199 4.32 2.32 8.43
CA THR A 199 4.18 3.72 8.00
C THR A 199 4.54 3.81 6.50
N ARG A 200 3.63 4.29 5.63
CA ARG A 200 3.84 4.33 4.18
C ARG A 200 4.94 5.32 3.81
N SER A 201 6.13 4.85 3.47
CA SER A 201 7.15 5.71 2.86
C SER A 201 6.66 6.26 1.52
N ALA A 202 7.09 7.47 1.15
CA ALA A 202 6.79 8.10 -0.14
C ALA A 202 7.30 7.30 -1.35
N PHE A 203 8.22 6.35 -1.15
CA PHE A 203 8.72 5.44 -2.18
C PHE A 203 8.09 4.04 -2.10
N CYS A 204 7.20 3.80 -1.13
CA CYS A 204 6.41 2.58 -1.04
C CYS A 204 5.17 2.70 -1.92
N ARG A 205 5.20 2.01 -3.08
CA ARG A 205 4.07 1.96 -4.04
C ARG A 205 3.20 0.71 -3.90
N GLU A 206 3.58 -0.21 -3.02
CA GLU A 206 2.82 -1.44 -2.85
C GLU A 206 1.50 -1.14 -2.12
N SER A 207 0.38 -1.60 -2.70
CA SER A 207 -0.91 -1.53 -2.01
C SER A 207 -0.83 -2.33 -0.71
N PRO A 208 -1.35 -1.82 0.42
CA PRO A 208 -1.33 -2.54 1.68
C PRO A 208 -2.11 -3.85 1.53
N ALA A 209 -1.50 -4.95 1.95
CA ALA A 209 -2.24 -6.18 2.23
C ALA A 209 -2.62 -6.11 3.71
N PHE A 210 -3.90 -5.89 4.01
CA PHE A 210 -4.37 -6.01 5.38
C PHE A 210 -4.21 -7.46 5.84
N SER A 211 -3.45 -7.66 6.92
CA SER A 211 -3.50 -8.86 7.75
C SER A 211 -4.00 -8.46 9.14
N GLU A 212 -4.61 -9.40 9.87
CA GLU A 212 -5.15 -9.13 11.22
C GLU A 212 -4.07 -8.61 12.20
N ASP A 213 -2.79 -8.90 11.93
CA ASP A 213 -1.63 -8.52 12.75
C ASP A 213 -0.80 -7.34 12.18
N SER A 214 -1.34 -6.57 11.23
CA SER A 214 -0.63 -5.44 10.63
C SER A 214 -1.50 -4.20 10.53
N VAL A 215 -1.01 -3.08 11.06
CA VAL A 215 -1.63 -1.77 10.84
C VAL A 215 -0.82 -0.98 9.83
N PHE A 216 -1.52 -0.38 8.87
CA PHE A 216 -0.90 0.40 7.82
C PHE A 216 -1.37 1.84 7.92
N VAL A 217 -0.43 2.77 8.10
CA VAL A 217 -0.69 4.19 8.27
C VAL A 217 0.18 5.01 7.34
N ASP A 218 -0.23 6.20 6.92
CA ASP A 218 0.68 7.05 6.15
C ASP A 218 1.82 7.54 7.04
N ASP A 219 1.52 7.95 8.27
CA ASP A 219 2.48 8.34 9.30
C ASP A 219 1.89 8.12 10.71
N LEU A 220 2.70 8.29 11.77
CA LEU A 220 2.25 7.97 13.13
C LEU A 220 1.22 8.96 13.68
N THR A 221 1.14 10.19 13.17
CA THR A 221 0.10 11.15 13.61
C THR A 221 -1.29 10.68 13.20
N LYS A 222 -1.39 9.80 12.19
CA LYS A 222 -2.64 9.16 11.80
C LYS A 222 -3.17 8.15 12.82
N LEU A 223 -2.42 7.81 13.86
CA LEU A 223 -2.93 7.00 14.98
C LEU A 223 -3.74 7.82 15.99
N LEU A 224 -3.71 9.15 15.87
CA LEU A 224 -4.43 10.06 16.72
C LEU A 224 -5.81 10.40 16.13
N PRO A 225 -6.77 10.88 16.94
CA PRO A 225 -8.04 11.39 16.43
C PRO A 225 -7.85 12.45 15.34
N ALA A 226 -8.78 12.48 14.38
CA ALA A 226 -8.74 13.42 13.28
C ALA A 226 -8.73 14.86 13.80
N SER A 227 -7.70 15.61 13.42
CA SER A 227 -7.56 17.04 13.71
C SER A 227 -6.89 17.71 12.51
N ASP A 228 -7.21 18.98 12.27
CA ASP A 228 -6.69 19.78 11.16
C ASP A 228 -5.25 20.29 11.44
N ARG A 229 -4.37 19.37 11.87
CA ARG A 229 -2.99 19.67 12.30
C ARG A 229 -2.01 19.46 11.16
N ASN A 230 -0.99 20.30 11.08
CA ASN A 230 0.19 19.98 10.29
C ASN A 230 0.91 18.78 10.95
N PRO A 231 1.12 17.67 10.23
CA PRO A 231 1.69 16.46 10.81
C PRO A 231 3.14 16.62 11.30
N TYR A 232 3.86 17.66 10.87
CA TYR A 232 5.23 17.95 11.32
C TYR A 232 5.31 18.84 12.56
N ASP A 233 4.18 19.41 13.01
CA ASP A 233 4.18 20.22 14.21
C ASP A 233 4.36 19.31 15.45
N PRO A 234 5.12 19.74 16.47
CA PRO A 234 5.29 18.97 17.70
C PRO A 234 3.95 18.67 18.37
N LEU A 235 3.76 17.42 18.81
CA LEU A 235 2.54 17.04 19.49
C LEU A 235 2.44 17.67 20.89
N THR A 236 1.21 17.85 21.38
CA THR A 236 0.98 18.24 22.77
C THR A 236 1.36 17.10 23.73
N ALA A 237 1.42 17.37 25.04
CA ALA A 237 1.65 16.31 26.02
C ALA A 237 0.52 15.28 26.03
N GLU A 238 -0.71 15.71 25.81
CA GLU A 238 -1.90 14.86 25.70
C GLU A 238 -1.84 14.00 24.43
N ASP A 239 -1.58 14.61 23.27
CA ASP A 239 -1.42 13.87 22.01
C ASP A 239 -0.28 12.85 22.07
N ARG A 240 0.82 13.15 22.77
CA ARG A 240 1.90 12.18 23.00
C ARG A 240 1.44 10.99 23.83
N ALA A 241 0.65 11.22 24.87
CA ALA A 241 0.08 10.16 25.69
C ALA A 241 -0.92 9.32 24.87
N ASP A 242 -1.73 9.96 24.03
CA ASP A 242 -2.68 9.28 23.13
C ASP A 242 -1.97 8.45 22.06
N LEU A 243 -0.89 8.97 21.48
CA LEU A 243 -0.06 8.24 20.52
C LEU A 243 0.49 6.97 21.17
N LEU A 244 1.08 7.10 22.36
CA LEU A 244 1.63 5.96 23.09
C LEU A 244 0.53 4.96 23.47
N ALA A 245 -0.64 5.43 23.91
CA ALA A 245 -1.79 4.58 24.20
C ALA A 245 -2.29 3.84 22.94
N ALA A 246 -2.26 4.48 21.76
CA ALA A 246 -2.55 3.82 20.49
C ALA A 246 -1.53 2.71 20.19
N ILE A 247 -0.23 2.95 20.39
CA ILE A 247 0.82 1.92 20.24
C ILE A 247 0.57 0.72 21.17
N TYR A 248 0.25 0.96 22.44
CA TYR A 248 -0.08 -0.11 23.40
C TYR A 248 -1.31 -0.92 22.98
N ARG A 249 -2.36 -0.25 22.50
CA ARG A 249 -3.58 -0.92 21.99
C ARG A 249 -3.28 -1.81 20.79
N LEU A 250 -2.47 -1.31 19.85
CA LEU A 250 -2.05 -2.05 18.66
C LEU A 250 -1.20 -3.26 19.01
N HIS A 251 -0.25 -3.12 19.94
CA HIS A 251 0.53 -4.25 20.45
C HIS A 251 -0.34 -5.32 21.12
N ALA A 252 -1.40 -4.93 21.81
CA ALA A 252 -2.33 -5.84 22.47
C ALA A 252 -3.35 -6.50 21.49
N ASN A 253 -3.18 -6.36 20.18
CA ASN A 253 -4.14 -6.77 19.13
C ASN A 253 -5.55 -6.20 19.37
N ASN A 254 -5.64 -4.99 19.96
CA ASN A 254 -6.88 -4.31 20.27
C ASN A 254 -7.04 -3.07 19.38
N CYS A 255 -7.64 -3.25 18.22
CA CYS A 255 -7.91 -2.15 17.26
C CYS A 255 -9.12 -1.28 17.64
N CYS A 256 -9.72 -1.45 18.82
CA CYS A 256 -10.89 -0.70 19.26
C CYS A 256 -10.58 0.81 19.33
N GLY A 257 -11.39 1.63 18.65
CA GLY A 257 -11.20 3.08 18.55
C GLY A 257 -10.31 3.55 17.40
N LEU A 258 -9.65 2.62 16.69
CA LEU A 258 -8.89 2.88 15.45
C LEU A 258 -9.72 2.57 14.19
N THR A 259 -10.96 2.13 14.35
CA THR A 259 -11.93 1.76 13.30
C THR A 259 -12.49 2.96 12.53
N GLY A 260 -12.21 4.20 12.97
CA GLY A 260 -12.53 5.44 12.27
C GLY A 260 -11.34 6.04 11.50
N LEU A 261 -10.19 5.37 11.52
CA LEU A 261 -9.02 5.79 10.77
C LEU A 261 -9.14 5.21 9.35
N ASP A 262 -9.18 6.12 8.39
CA ASP A 262 -9.64 5.87 7.04
C ASP A 262 -8.51 5.32 6.16
N TRP A 263 -8.26 4.01 6.25
CA TRP A 263 -7.10 3.38 5.65
C TRP A 263 -7.38 2.83 4.23
N SER A 264 -6.81 3.51 3.22
CA SER A 264 -6.56 3.06 1.83
C SER A 264 -7.75 2.82 0.89
N ASP A 265 -8.04 3.82 0.05
CA ASP A 265 -7.99 3.85 -1.42
C ASP A 265 -8.61 5.20 -1.79
N GLU A 266 -7.84 6.18 -2.30
CA GLU A 266 -8.45 7.48 -2.71
C GLU A 266 -9.42 7.29 -3.88
N MET A 267 -9.36 6.16 -4.56
CA MET A 267 -10.18 5.89 -5.73
C MET A 267 -11.65 5.70 -5.35
N LYS A 268 -12.48 6.47 -6.02
CA LYS A 268 -13.92 6.47 -5.85
C LYS A 268 -14.60 5.64 -6.94
N VAL A 269 -15.81 5.19 -6.66
CA VAL A 269 -16.67 4.52 -7.65
C VAL A 269 -16.86 5.39 -8.91
N SER A 270 -16.90 6.72 -8.75
CA SER A 270 -16.99 7.67 -9.86
C SER A 270 -15.84 7.54 -10.86
N ASP A 271 -14.64 7.15 -10.42
CA ASP A 271 -13.48 6.99 -11.30
C ASP A 271 -13.59 5.72 -12.17
N ILE A 272 -14.19 4.63 -11.64
CA ILE A 272 -14.54 3.45 -12.44
C ILE A 272 -15.61 3.82 -13.48
N LEU A 273 -16.62 4.59 -13.08
CA LEU A 273 -17.71 4.99 -13.98
C LEU A 273 -17.26 5.91 -15.12
N LYS A 274 -16.25 6.77 -14.92
CA LYS A 274 -15.67 7.59 -16.00
C LYS A 274 -15.11 6.73 -17.14
N THR A 275 -14.45 5.62 -16.81
CA THR A 275 -13.80 4.73 -17.78
C THR A 275 -14.78 3.72 -18.37
N LYS A 276 -15.68 3.16 -17.55
CA LYS A 276 -16.67 2.16 -17.97
C LYS A 276 -17.86 2.78 -18.71
N GLY A 277 -18.19 4.03 -18.39
CA GLY A 277 -19.45 4.68 -18.74
C GLY A 277 -20.56 4.38 -17.72
N THR A 278 -21.62 5.20 -17.77
CA THR A 278 -22.77 5.16 -16.85
C THR A 278 -23.95 4.34 -17.38
N ALA A 279 -23.79 3.70 -18.55
CA ALA A 279 -24.87 2.96 -19.19
C ALA A 279 -25.25 1.72 -18.36
N VAL A 280 -26.48 1.72 -17.83
CA VAL A 280 -27.03 0.59 -17.08
C VAL A 280 -27.95 -0.22 -17.98
N LYS A 281 -27.71 -1.53 -18.04
CA LYS A 281 -28.61 -2.46 -18.75
C LYS A 281 -29.77 -2.84 -17.85
N THR A 282 -30.98 -2.61 -18.34
CA THR A 282 -32.22 -2.81 -17.59
C THR A 282 -33.09 -3.88 -18.22
N ILE A 283 -34.03 -4.42 -17.45
CA ILE A 283 -35.10 -5.30 -17.93
C ILE A 283 -36.40 -5.02 -17.19
N GLU A 284 -37.53 -5.19 -17.87
CA GLU A 284 -38.84 -4.99 -17.26
C GLU A 284 -39.20 -6.13 -16.29
N ALA A 285 -39.90 -5.80 -15.21
CA ALA A 285 -40.31 -6.75 -14.18
C ALA A 285 -41.24 -7.86 -14.72
N ASN A 286 -42.03 -7.55 -15.75
CA ASN A 286 -42.98 -8.46 -16.39
C ASN A 286 -42.34 -9.32 -17.49
N ALA A 287 -41.09 -9.05 -17.89
CA ALA A 287 -40.39 -9.79 -18.92
C ALA A 287 -40.18 -11.25 -18.48
N THR A 288 -40.16 -12.17 -19.44
CA THR A 288 -39.96 -13.59 -19.14
C THR A 288 -38.49 -13.90 -18.85
N MET A 289 -38.22 -14.97 -18.09
CA MET A 289 -36.85 -15.44 -17.86
C MET A 289 -36.17 -15.87 -19.18
N ARG A 290 -36.94 -16.32 -20.18
CA ARG A 290 -36.42 -16.56 -21.53
C ARG A 290 -35.91 -15.27 -22.19
N ALA A 291 -36.69 -14.19 -22.09
CA ALA A 291 -36.28 -12.89 -22.61
C ALA A 291 -35.04 -12.37 -21.85
N LEU A 292 -34.97 -12.57 -20.53
CA LEU A 292 -33.78 -12.25 -19.73
C LEU A 292 -32.54 -13.01 -20.22
N ALA A 293 -32.62 -14.33 -20.38
CA ALA A 293 -31.51 -15.16 -20.86
C ALA A 293 -31.03 -14.71 -22.24
N HIS A 294 -31.97 -14.39 -23.15
CA HIS A 294 -31.63 -13.82 -24.45
C HIS A 294 -30.92 -12.47 -24.31
N LYS A 295 -31.37 -11.60 -23.39
CA LYS A 295 -30.80 -10.27 -23.16
C LYS A 295 -29.40 -10.36 -22.53
N PHE A 296 -29.15 -11.26 -21.58
CA PHE A 296 -27.81 -11.52 -21.03
C PHE A 296 -26.81 -11.87 -22.15
N ARG A 297 -27.18 -12.80 -23.04
CA ARG A 297 -26.35 -13.17 -24.17
C ARG A 297 -26.12 -12.02 -25.14
N LYS A 298 -27.20 -11.29 -25.50
CA LYS A 298 -27.15 -10.20 -26.48
C LYS A 298 -26.30 -9.03 -25.99
N GLU A 299 -26.46 -8.65 -24.72
CA GLU A 299 -25.80 -7.48 -24.12
C GLU A 299 -24.46 -7.81 -23.47
N GLN A 300 -24.10 -9.10 -23.35
CA GLN A 300 -22.88 -9.59 -22.71
C GLN A 300 -22.69 -9.09 -21.28
N VAL A 301 -23.76 -9.12 -20.48
CA VAL A 301 -23.75 -8.68 -19.07
C VAL A 301 -24.17 -9.79 -18.13
N GLY A 302 -23.59 -9.82 -16.93
CA GLY A 302 -23.90 -10.82 -15.90
C GLY A 302 -25.03 -10.43 -14.94
N ALA A 303 -25.52 -9.19 -15.02
CA ALA A 303 -26.65 -8.69 -14.23
C ALA A 303 -27.39 -7.55 -14.94
N MET A 304 -28.68 -7.42 -14.63
CA MET A 304 -29.55 -6.35 -15.12
C MET A 304 -30.37 -5.76 -13.98
N LEU A 305 -30.61 -4.45 -14.04
CA LEU A 305 -31.50 -3.78 -13.09
C LEU A 305 -32.93 -3.82 -13.58
N VAL A 306 -33.84 -3.93 -12.62
CA VAL A 306 -35.27 -3.78 -12.84
C VAL A 306 -35.64 -2.42 -12.30
N LEU A 307 -36.06 -1.52 -13.19
CA LEU A 307 -36.46 -0.17 -12.84
C LEU A 307 -37.98 -0.04 -12.95
N ASP A 308 -38.56 0.89 -12.20
CA ASP A 308 -39.94 1.32 -12.38
C ASP A 308 -40.06 2.34 -13.54
N ASP A 309 -41.30 2.69 -13.89
CA ASP A 309 -41.62 3.64 -14.97
C ASP A 309 -41.06 5.06 -14.71
N LYS A 310 -40.66 5.36 -13.47
CA LYS A 310 -40.06 6.64 -13.04
C LYS A 310 -38.53 6.55 -12.93
N GLY A 311 -37.93 5.41 -13.25
CA GLY A 311 -36.48 5.15 -13.17
C GLY A 311 -35.97 4.75 -11.77
N GLY A 312 -36.87 4.49 -10.82
CA GLY A 312 -36.55 3.98 -9.48
C GLY A 312 -36.13 2.51 -9.50
N LEU A 313 -35.18 2.13 -8.65
CA LEU A 313 -34.65 0.77 -8.59
C LEU A 313 -35.64 -0.18 -7.88
N GLN A 314 -36.25 -1.11 -8.60
CA GLN A 314 -37.13 -2.15 -8.04
C GLN A 314 -36.40 -3.45 -7.68
N GLY A 315 -35.29 -3.75 -8.37
CA GLY A 315 -34.55 -4.97 -8.13
C GLY A 315 -33.34 -5.16 -9.03
N ILE A 316 -32.61 -6.24 -8.79
CA ILE A 316 -31.51 -6.72 -9.63
C ILE A 316 -31.70 -8.21 -9.91
N ILE A 317 -31.36 -8.64 -11.12
CA ILE A 317 -31.35 -10.05 -11.48
C ILE A 317 -30.05 -10.39 -12.22
N SER A 318 -29.47 -11.54 -11.89
CA SER A 318 -28.15 -11.97 -12.37
C SER A 318 -28.20 -13.35 -13.03
N GLU A 319 -27.13 -13.72 -13.73
CA GLU A 319 -26.95 -15.08 -14.26
C GLU A 319 -27.03 -16.16 -13.17
N ARG A 320 -26.62 -15.83 -11.93
CA ARG A 320 -26.74 -16.74 -10.80
C ARG A 320 -28.20 -17.00 -10.44
N ASP A 321 -29.06 -16.00 -10.53
CA ASP A 321 -30.50 -16.16 -10.30
C ASP A 321 -31.13 -17.03 -11.38
N LEU A 322 -30.67 -16.88 -12.63
CA LEU A 322 -31.08 -17.77 -13.72
C LEU A 322 -30.64 -19.22 -13.47
N ALA A 323 -29.38 -19.44 -13.08
CA ALA A 323 -28.86 -20.77 -12.76
C ALA A 323 -29.60 -21.42 -11.59
N ARG A 324 -29.84 -20.68 -10.51
CA ARG A 324 -30.66 -21.14 -9.38
C ARG A 324 -32.10 -21.45 -9.83
N GLY A 325 -32.67 -20.60 -10.68
CA GLY A 325 -34.02 -20.81 -11.20
C GLY A 325 -34.15 -22.09 -12.03
N VAL A 326 -33.09 -22.54 -12.71
CA VAL A 326 -33.09 -23.81 -13.45
C VAL A 326 -33.21 -24.99 -12.48
N ASP A 327 -32.48 -24.94 -11.36
CA ASP A 327 -32.53 -25.95 -10.31
C ASP A 327 -33.90 -25.99 -9.61
N GLU A 328 -34.45 -24.81 -9.27
CA GLU A 328 -35.71 -24.71 -8.51
C GLU A 328 -36.97 -24.96 -9.36
N TYR A 329 -37.03 -24.46 -10.60
CA TYR A 329 -38.27 -24.42 -11.40
C TYR A 329 -38.19 -25.20 -12.72
N GLY A 330 -37.02 -25.70 -13.10
CA GLY A 330 -36.84 -26.58 -14.26
C GLY A 330 -37.50 -26.05 -15.54
N MET A 331 -38.44 -26.83 -16.09
CA MET A 331 -39.10 -26.55 -17.37
C MET A 331 -40.04 -25.35 -17.35
N ASP A 332 -40.48 -24.91 -16.17
CA ASP A 332 -41.41 -23.78 -16.02
C ASP A 332 -40.70 -22.42 -16.04
N LEU A 333 -39.40 -22.41 -15.69
CA LEU A 333 -38.57 -21.21 -15.60
C LEU A 333 -38.72 -20.28 -16.81
N PRO A 334 -38.66 -20.73 -18.09
CA PRO A 334 -38.66 -19.84 -19.24
C PRO A 334 -39.91 -18.95 -19.36
N GLN A 335 -41.05 -19.34 -18.76
CA GLN A 335 -42.30 -18.59 -18.78
C GLN A 335 -42.49 -17.70 -17.54
N MET A 336 -41.75 -17.96 -16.47
CA MET A 336 -41.78 -17.13 -15.27
C MET A 336 -41.32 -15.70 -15.56
N ARG A 337 -41.76 -14.75 -14.75
CA ARG A 337 -41.40 -13.34 -14.89
C ARG A 337 -40.15 -13.02 -14.09
N VAL A 338 -39.38 -12.04 -14.56
CA VAL A 338 -38.21 -11.50 -13.83
C VAL A 338 -38.58 -11.12 -12.40
N ALA A 339 -39.74 -10.50 -12.18
CA ALA A 339 -40.24 -10.11 -10.86
C ALA A 339 -40.38 -11.26 -9.85
N ASN A 340 -40.47 -12.52 -10.33
CA ASN A 340 -40.56 -13.70 -9.49
C ASN A 340 -39.20 -14.11 -8.89
N LEU A 341 -38.09 -13.83 -9.59
CA LEU A 341 -36.74 -14.29 -9.19
C LEU A 341 -35.77 -13.14 -8.87
N MET A 342 -36.11 -11.88 -9.18
CA MET A 342 -35.24 -10.75 -8.91
C MET A 342 -35.03 -10.52 -7.40
N THR A 343 -33.83 -10.05 -7.04
CA THR A 343 -33.54 -9.56 -5.69
C THR A 343 -34.10 -8.15 -5.52
N ARG A 344 -35.02 -7.98 -4.56
CA ARG A 344 -35.67 -6.68 -4.28
C ARG A 344 -34.89 -5.80 -3.31
N SER A 345 -34.25 -6.40 -2.31
CA SER A 345 -33.39 -5.68 -1.36
C SER A 345 -32.00 -5.53 -1.96
N VAL A 346 -31.84 -4.54 -2.83
CA VAL A 346 -30.59 -4.33 -3.57
C VAL A 346 -29.62 -3.52 -2.73
N VAL A 347 -28.42 -4.06 -2.51
CA VAL A 347 -27.30 -3.31 -1.91
C VAL A 347 -26.74 -2.36 -2.96
N THR A 348 -26.66 -1.08 -2.64
CA THR A 348 -26.21 -0.01 -3.54
C THR A 348 -24.98 0.71 -2.98
N CYS A 349 -24.26 1.43 -3.82
CA CYS A 349 -23.18 2.34 -3.43
C CYS A 349 -23.38 3.74 -4.04
N ALA A 350 -22.70 4.74 -3.50
CA ALA A 350 -22.64 6.10 -4.04
C ALA A 350 -21.39 6.28 -4.95
N PRO A 351 -21.38 7.26 -5.86
CA PRO A 351 -20.19 7.57 -6.67
C PRO A 351 -18.98 7.98 -5.83
N GLU A 352 -19.22 8.53 -4.63
CA GLU A 352 -18.18 8.97 -3.71
C GLU A 352 -17.66 7.84 -2.82
N ASP A 353 -18.31 6.68 -2.83
CA ASP A 353 -17.85 5.52 -2.07
C ASP A 353 -16.50 5.04 -2.62
N ARG A 354 -15.67 4.56 -1.70
CA ARG A 354 -14.36 4.03 -2.04
C ARG A 354 -14.47 2.65 -2.67
N VAL A 355 -13.62 2.38 -3.66
CA VAL A 355 -13.59 1.09 -4.35
C VAL A 355 -13.21 -0.05 -3.39
N SER A 356 -12.34 0.20 -2.41
CA SER A 356 -11.99 -0.78 -1.37
C SER A 356 -13.18 -1.20 -0.51
N VAL A 357 -14.01 -0.23 -0.10
CA VAL A 357 -15.25 -0.47 0.65
C VAL A 357 -16.23 -1.29 -0.18
N VAL A 358 -16.44 -0.92 -1.46
CA VAL A 358 -17.29 -1.68 -2.38
C VAL A 358 -16.79 -3.11 -2.56
N ALA A 359 -15.48 -3.33 -2.73
CA ALA A 359 -14.90 -4.66 -2.87
C ALA A 359 -15.11 -5.53 -1.62
N SER A 360 -15.02 -4.92 -0.44
CA SER A 360 -15.33 -5.57 0.83
C SER A 360 -16.81 -5.98 0.91
N ILE A 361 -17.73 -5.07 0.57
CA ILE A 361 -19.17 -5.36 0.52
C ILE A 361 -19.47 -6.51 -0.45
N MET A 362 -18.91 -6.48 -1.66
CA MET A 362 -19.05 -7.57 -2.65
C MET A 362 -18.61 -8.92 -2.09
N THR A 363 -17.50 -8.95 -1.36
CA THR A 363 -16.94 -10.17 -0.77
C THR A 363 -17.79 -10.68 0.38
N GLN A 364 -18.12 -9.81 1.34
CA GLN A 364 -18.89 -10.16 2.54
C GLN A 364 -20.31 -10.62 2.20
N GLN A 365 -20.98 -9.87 1.31
CA GLN A 365 -22.36 -10.17 0.89
C GLN A 365 -22.41 -11.20 -0.25
N ARG A 366 -21.26 -11.66 -0.75
CA ARG A 366 -21.12 -12.62 -1.88
C ARG A 366 -21.84 -12.18 -3.15
N ILE A 367 -21.96 -10.87 -3.35
CA ILE A 367 -22.58 -10.23 -4.52
C ILE A 367 -21.49 -9.73 -5.47
N ARG A 368 -21.78 -9.75 -6.77
CA ARG A 368 -20.78 -9.40 -7.80
C ARG A 368 -21.09 -8.10 -8.54
N HIS A 369 -22.23 -7.50 -8.27
CA HIS A 369 -22.70 -6.29 -8.93
C HIS A 369 -23.34 -5.39 -7.86
N LEU A 370 -22.99 -4.10 -7.89
CA LEU A 370 -23.63 -3.06 -7.07
C LEU A 370 -24.13 -1.94 -7.99
N PRO A 371 -25.43 -1.59 -7.93
CA PRO A 371 -25.92 -0.36 -8.54
C PRO A 371 -25.32 0.86 -7.84
N VAL A 372 -24.94 1.86 -8.63
CA VAL A 372 -24.49 3.16 -8.15
C VAL A 372 -25.67 4.12 -8.16
N VAL A 373 -25.97 4.73 -7.01
CA VAL A 373 -27.18 5.55 -6.82
C VAL A 373 -26.81 6.93 -6.30
N VAL A 374 -27.47 7.96 -6.86
CA VAL A 374 -27.41 9.36 -6.38
C VAL A 374 -28.85 9.84 -6.24
N ASP A 375 -29.20 10.38 -5.07
CA ASP A 375 -30.54 10.92 -4.78
C ASP A 375 -31.68 9.95 -5.15
N GLY A 376 -31.49 8.65 -4.88
CA GLY A 376 -32.45 7.59 -5.17
C GLY A 376 -32.57 7.17 -6.64
N LYS A 377 -31.75 7.75 -7.53
CA LYS A 377 -31.70 7.38 -8.95
C LYS A 377 -30.45 6.59 -9.27
N VAL A 378 -30.59 5.57 -10.11
CA VAL A 378 -29.45 4.78 -10.57
C VAL A 378 -28.66 5.59 -11.60
N VAL A 379 -27.38 5.81 -11.32
CA VAL A 379 -26.43 6.50 -12.19
C VAL A 379 -25.37 5.57 -12.80
N GLY A 380 -25.33 4.31 -12.38
CA GLY A 380 -24.39 3.33 -12.89
C GLY A 380 -24.57 1.94 -12.30
N LEU A 381 -23.77 0.99 -12.79
CA LEU A 381 -23.67 -0.36 -12.26
C LEU A 381 -22.21 -0.77 -12.29
N ILE A 382 -21.66 -1.14 -11.15
CA ILE A 382 -20.28 -1.65 -11.04
C ILE A 382 -20.30 -3.13 -10.72
N SER A 383 -19.32 -3.86 -11.23
CA SER A 383 -19.12 -5.29 -11.03
C SER A 383 -17.77 -5.57 -10.39
N ILE A 384 -17.62 -6.75 -9.82
CA ILE A 384 -16.32 -7.23 -9.34
C ILE A 384 -15.28 -7.26 -10.47
N GLY A 385 -15.72 -7.50 -11.71
CA GLY A 385 -14.85 -7.44 -12.89
C GLY A 385 -14.31 -6.05 -13.16
N ASP A 386 -15.10 -4.99 -12.90
CA ASP A 386 -14.64 -3.61 -13.06
C ASP A 386 -13.63 -3.24 -11.96
N VAL A 387 -13.87 -3.68 -10.73
CA VAL A 387 -12.93 -3.51 -9.61
C VAL A 387 -11.59 -4.22 -9.91
N LEU A 388 -11.64 -5.45 -10.43
CA LEU A 388 -10.44 -6.22 -10.80
C LEU A 388 -9.73 -5.63 -12.02
N LYS A 389 -10.49 -5.28 -13.07
CA LYS A 389 -9.95 -4.67 -14.28
C LYS A 389 -9.26 -3.36 -13.95
N HIS A 390 -9.84 -2.55 -13.07
CA HIS A 390 -9.17 -1.34 -12.61
C HIS A 390 -7.84 -1.65 -11.92
N ARG A 391 -7.81 -2.58 -10.97
CA ARG A 391 -6.55 -2.96 -10.31
C ARG A 391 -5.51 -3.47 -11.30
N LEU A 392 -5.93 -4.19 -12.34
CA LEU A 392 -5.04 -4.65 -13.41
C LEU A 392 -4.60 -3.50 -14.31
N ASP A 393 -5.49 -2.58 -14.67
CA ASP A 393 -5.20 -1.41 -15.49
C ASP A 393 -4.27 -0.45 -14.76
N GLU A 394 -4.37 -0.31 -13.44
CA GLU A 394 -3.43 0.45 -12.59
C GLU A 394 -2.04 -0.19 -12.64
N ILE A 395 -1.94 -1.50 -12.39
CA ILE A 395 -0.69 -2.27 -12.50
C ILE A 395 -0.11 -2.18 -13.93
N GLN A 396 -0.97 -2.19 -14.94
CA GLN A 396 -0.57 -2.15 -16.35
C GLN A 396 -0.20 -0.75 -16.82
N LEU A 397 -0.86 0.30 -16.32
CA LEU A 397 -0.54 1.70 -16.56
C LEU A 397 0.80 2.03 -15.92
N GLU A 398 1.06 1.55 -14.70
CA GLU A 398 2.40 1.57 -14.10
C GLU A 398 3.41 0.87 -15.02
N ALA A 399 3.09 -0.34 -15.50
CA ALA A 399 3.96 -1.07 -16.42
C ALA A 399 4.16 -0.39 -17.79
N ASN A 400 3.17 0.37 -18.28
CA ASN A 400 3.18 1.05 -19.56
C ASN A 400 3.87 2.42 -19.47
N VAL A 401 3.63 3.20 -18.41
CA VAL A 401 4.41 4.41 -18.10
C VAL A 401 5.87 4.05 -17.91
N LEU A 402 6.18 2.94 -17.23
CA LEU A 402 7.54 2.38 -17.17
C LEU A 402 8.13 2.06 -18.56
N ARG A 403 7.31 1.60 -19.51
CA ARG A 403 7.75 1.31 -20.89
C ARG A 403 7.85 2.57 -21.75
N ASP A 404 6.98 3.54 -21.55
CA ASP A 404 6.88 4.76 -22.35
C ASP A 404 7.94 5.78 -21.92
N VAL A 405 8.23 5.92 -20.62
CA VAL A 405 9.41 6.66 -20.13
C VAL A 405 10.71 6.02 -20.64
N ALA A 406 10.75 4.70 -20.78
CA ALA A 406 11.88 3.98 -21.39
C ALA A 406 11.94 4.10 -22.93
N ARG A 407 10.84 4.50 -23.60
CA ARG A 407 10.75 4.68 -25.06
C ARG A 407 10.84 6.14 -25.52
N SER A 408 10.34 7.09 -24.73
CA SER A 408 10.30 8.52 -25.05
C SER A 408 11.65 9.24 -24.90
N ARG A 409 12.72 8.47 -24.63
CA ARG A 409 14.09 8.97 -24.48
C ARG A 409 15.05 8.32 -25.49
N ARG A 410 14.52 7.92 -26.66
CA ARG A 410 15.32 7.64 -27.85
C ARG A 410 15.49 8.87 -28.71
#